data_AF-A0A8J5N0V3-F1
#
_entry.id   AF-A0A8J5N0V3-F1
#
_cell.length_a   1.000
_cell.length_b   1.000
_cell.length_c   1.000
_cell.angle_alpha   90.00
_cell.angle_beta   90.00
_cell.angle_gamma   90.00
#
_symmetry.space_group_name_H-M   'P 1'
#
loop_
_entity.id
_entity.type
_entity.pdbx_description
1 polymer ?
#
loop_
_entity_poly.entity_id
_entity_poly.type
_entity_poly.pdbx_seq_one_letter_code
_entity_poly.pdbx_strand_id
1 'polypeptide(L)'
;MTTYTDVSFPGFNLWTKRTYGRARRGERVHRAIGGQRGRNTTVIAAIAEHCGILYHEIHYGSVTKEVFSDFIASLAAIIGDARSILVLDNAPIHNGIAAVYPELNFKFLPPYSPCLNPIENCFSVFKSYLKQYLHREAPRCNAAHARQEGVTLNALRENILQVGVEFALPSVTEHVVSQNYNHVNTYLVQCIERRDIFN
;
A
#
# COMPACT_ATOMS: atom_id res chain seq x y z
N MET A 1 6.73 -16.55 -16.97
CA MET A 1 5.53 -15.84 -16.48
C MET A 1 6.06 -14.65 -15.73
N THR A 2 5.82 -13.44 -16.23
CA THR A 2 6.45 -12.24 -15.68
C THR A 2 5.66 -11.81 -14.46
N THR A 3 6.11 -12.21 -13.27
CA THR A 3 5.55 -11.71 -12.02
C THR A 3 6.11 -10.31 -11.83
N TYR A 4 5.29 -9.31 -12.17
CA TYR A 4 5.53 -7.91 -11.88
C TYR A 4 5.19 -7.68 -10.41
N THR A 5 6.19 -7.33 -9.62
CA THR A 5 6.01 -7.13 -8.20
C THR A 5 6.47 -5.74 -7.81
N ASP A 6 5.50 -4.84 -7.77
CA ASP A 6 5.66 -3.49 -7.23
C ASP A 6 5.63 -3.51 -5.72
N VAL A 7 6.48 -2.68 -5.09
CA VAL A 7 6.68 -2.71 -3.65
C VAL A 7 6.67 -1.30 -3.06
N SER A 8 5.56 -0.93 -2.41
CA SER A 8 5.48 -0.15 -1.15
C SER A 8 4.12 0.54 -1.01
N PHE A 9 3.60 0.57 0.22
CA PHE A 9 2.51 1.47 0.60
C PHE A 9 3.04 2.50 1.61
N PRO A 10 3.01 3.82 1.33
CA PRO A 10 3.42 4.83 2.31
C PRO A 10 2.57 4.75 3.58
N GLY A 11 3.22 5.07 4.70
CA GLY A 11 2.64 4.95 6.04
C GLY A 11 1.29 5.66 6.20
N PHE A 12 0.35 4.96 6.80
CA PHE A 12 -0.96 5.47 7.20
C PHE A 12 -1.09 5.46 8.72
N ASN A 13 -1.97 6.29 9.25
CA ASN A 13 -2.30 6.32 10.67
C ASN A 13 -3.82 6.33 10.87
N LEU A 14 -4.26 6.29 12.14
CA LEU A 14 -5.68 6.26 12.51
C LEU A 14 -6.50 7.46 12.00
N TRP A 15 -5.83 8.54 11.63
CA TRP A 15 -6.44 9.75 11.09
C TRP A 15 -6.52 9.74 9.57
N THR A 16 -6.16 8.62 8.93
CA THR A 16 -6.46 8.35 7.52
C THR A 16 -7.98 8.22 7.39
N LYS A 17 -8.64 9.35 7.13
CA LYS A 17 -10.09 9.45 6.95
C LYS A 17 -10.42 9.79 5.49
N ARG A 18 -11.69 9.61 5.11
CA ARG A 18 -12.19 10.08 3.81
C ARG A 18 -12.15 11.62 3.78
N THR A 19 -11.75 12.17 2.63
CA THR A 19 -11.71 13.62 2.40
C THR A 19 -13.09 14.20 2.09
N TYR A 20 -14.00 13.38 1.57
CA TYR A 20 -15.36 13.78 1.18
C TYR A 20 -16.40 12.90 1.87
N GLY A 21 -17.57 13.49 2.13
CA GLY A 21 -18.76 12.81 2.65
C GLY A 21 -20.03 13.41 2.03
N ARG A 22 -21.16 12.73 2.19
CA ARG A 22 -22.46 13.19 1.71
C ARG A 22 -23.36 13.52 2.90
N ALA A 23 -24.06 14.64 2.85
CA ALA A 23 -25.12 15.03 3.79
C ALA A 23 -26.36 15.49 2.99
N ARG A 24 -27.49 15.69 3.68
CA ARG A 24 -28.69 16.26 3.04
C ARG A 24 -28.39 17.68 2.56
N ARG A 25 -29.10 18.12 1.52
CA ARG A 25 -28.92 19.48 0.97
C ARG A 25 -29.22 20.52 2.06
N GLY A 26 -28.24 21.39 2.34
CA GLY A 26 -28.32 22.40 3.40
C GLY A 26 -27.61 22.00 4.71
N GLU A 27 -27.19 20.75 4.86
CA GLU A 27 -26.44 20.27 6.02
C GLU A 27 -24.94 20.24 5.71
N ARG A 28 -24.12 20.65 6.69
CA ARG A 28 -22.66 20.59 6.58
C ARG A 28 -22.17 19.22 7.02
N VAL A 29 -21.33 18.59 6.21
CA VAL A 29 -20.60 17.38 6.61
C VAL A 29 -19.47 17.79 7.55
N HIS A 30 -19.48 17.27 8.77
CA HIS A 30 -18.42 17.52 9.75
C HIS A 30 -17.36 16.41 9.72
N ARG A 31 -16.09 16.81 9.70
CA ARG A 31 -14.94 15.89 9.82
C ARG A 31 -14.25 16.13 11.16
N ALA A 32 -14.40 15.19 12.10
CA ALA A 32 -13.59 15.19 13.31
C ALA A 32 -12.19 14.63 12.99
N ILE A 33 -11.15 15.43 13.25
CA ILE A 33 -9.75 15.00 13.19
C ILE A 33 -9.19 15.19 14.60
N GLY A 34 -8.71 14.13 15.23
CA GLY A 34 -8.05 14.26 16.52
C GLY A 34 -6.58 14.67 16.37
N GLY A 35 -6.08 15.44 17.33
CA GLY A 35 -4.74 16.04 17.29
C GLY A 35 -3.58 15.13 17.73
N GLN A 36 -3.83 13.88 18.14
CA GLN A 36 -2.77 13.00 18.65
C GLN A 36 -2.11 12.19 17.53
N ARG A 37 -0.84 12.51 17.23
CA ARG A 37 0.03 11.73 16.33
C ARG A 37 0.37 10.37 16.95
N GLY A 38 -0.40 9.33 16.61
CA GLY A 38 0.06 7.95 16.77
C GLY A 38 1.22 7.66 15.79
N ARG A 39 1.97 6.58 16.02
CA ARG A 39 2.96 6.10 15.05
C ARG A 39 2.26 5.73 13.74
N ASN A 40 2.90 6.01 12.61
CA ASN A 40 2.41 5.53 11.32
C ASN A 40 2.63 4.02 11.22
N THR A 41 1.71 3.32 10.57
CA THR A 41 1.88 1.93 10.14
C THR A 41 2.14 1.95 8.64
N THR A 42 3.22 1.32 8.22
CA THR A 42 3.62 1.18 6.82
C THR A 42 3.35 -0.25 6.40
N VAL A 43 2.82 -0.44 5.19
CA VAL A 43 2.66 -1.79 4.64
C VAL A 43 3.56 -1.88 3.43
N ILE A 44 4.37 -2.91 3.38
CA ILE A 44 5.14 -3.26 2.19
C ILE A 44 4.38 -4.41 1.55
N ALA A 45 4.05 -4.32 0.28
CA ALA A 45 3.37 -5.41 -0.39
C ALA A 45 3.86 -5.56 -1.82
N ALA A 46 3.82 -6.80 -2.25
CA ALA A 46 4.10 -7.32 -3.56
C ALA A 46 2.78 -7.72 -4.20
N ILE A 47 2.47 -7.20 -5.38
CA ILE A 47 1.34 -7.66 -6.19
C ILE A 47 1.83 -8.54 -7.34
N ALA A 48 0.92 -9.29 -7.96
CA ALA A 48 1.13 -9.93 -9.26
C ALA A 48 -0.20 -10.08 -10.00
N GLU A 49 -0.16 -9.98 -11.33
CA GLU A 49 -1.34 -9.95 -12.19
C GLU A 49 -2.31 -11.12 -11.96
N HIS A 50 -1.77 -12.31 -11.71
CA HIS A 50 -2.50 -13.58 -11.66
C HIS A 50 -2.87 -14.05 -10.24
N CYS A 51 -2.51 -13.29 -9.20
CA CYS A 51 -2.82 -13.68 -7.81
C CYS A 51 -3.25 -12.52 -6.90
N GLY A 52 -3.22 -11.27 -7.36
CA GLY A 52 -3.52 -10.12 -6.52
C GLY A 52 -2.32 -9.76 -5.65
N ILE A 53 -2.49 -9.74 -4.33
CA ILE A 53 -1.36 -9.58 -3.38
C ILE A 53 -0.62 -10.91 -3.27
N LEU A 54 0.65 -10.92 -3.64
CA LEU A 54 1.53 -12.08 -3.55
C LEU A 54 2.16 -12.21 -2.15
N TYR A 55 2.64 -11.10 -1.60
CA TYR A 55 3.28 -11.05 -0.29
C TYR A 55 3.11 -9.68 0.34
N HIS A 56 3.02 -9.59 1.66
CA HIS A 56 2.99 -8.32 2.36
C HIS A 56 3.55 -8.42 3.77
N GLU A 57 4.06 -7.29 4.27
CA GLU A 57 4.51 -7.13 5.65
C GLU A 57 3.95 -5.82 6.22
N ILE A 58 3.59 -5.85 7.51
CA ILE A 58 3.06 -4.70 8.24
C ILE A 58 4.14 -4.23 9.22
N HIS A 59 4.56 -2.99 9.08
CA HIS A 59 5.63 -2.38 9.88
C HIS A 59 5.13 -1.17 10.66
N TYR A 60 5.50 -1.08 11.93
CA TYR A 60 5.20 0.09 12.76
C TYR A 60 6.32 1.11 12.65
N GLY A 61 6.02 2.27 12.09
CA GLY A 61 6.97 3.36 11.84
C GLY A 61 7.42 3.44 10.39
N SER A 62 8.57 4.09 10.18
CA SER A 62 9.21 4.20 8.88
C SER A 62 9.95 2.91 8.54
N VAL A 63 9.78 2.43 7.31
CA VAL A 63 10.56 1.33 6.74
C VAL A 63 11.94 1.84 6.34
N THR A 64 12.99 1.10 6.69
CA THR A 64 14.37 1.39 6.31
C THR A 64 14.80 0.53 5.12
N LYS A 65 16.02 0.77 4.59
CA LYS A 65 16.59 -0.05 3.52
C LYS A 65 16.79 -1.50 3.94
N GLU A 66 17.17 -1.72 5.19
CA GLU A 66 17.44 -3.03 5.76
C GLU A 66 16.14 -3.84 5.83
N VAL A 67 15.07 -3.24 6.35
CA VAL A 67 13.73 -3.85 6.39
C VAL A 67 13.23 -4.17 4.98
N PHE A 68 13.46 -3.28 4.02
CA PHE A 68 13.10 -3.53 2.63
C PHE A 68 13.93 -4.68 2.01
N SER A 69 15.22 -4.79 2.35
CA SER A 69 16.07 -5.89 1.91
C SER A 69 15.55 -7.23 2.45
N ASP A 70 15.17 -7.29 3.73
CA ASP A 70 14.58 -8.48 4.35
C ASP A 70 13.26 -8.88 3.67
N PHE A 71 12.42 -7.89 3.34
CA PHE A 71 11.20 -8.12 2.56
C PHE A 71 11.50 -8.74 1.20
N ILE A 72 12.53 -8.26 0.50
CA ILE A 72 12.95 -8.81 -0.81
C ILE A 72 13.48 -10.23 -0.66
N ALA A 73 14.21 -10.55 0.40
CA ALA A 73 14.66 -11.92 0.67
C ALA A 73 13.47 -12.87 0.88
N SER A 74 12.48 -12.47 1.68
CA SER A 74 11.24 -13.23 1.91
C SER A 74 10.44 -13.39 0.61
N LEU A 75 10.33 -12.32 -0.18
CA LEU A 75 9.66 -12.34 -1.47
C LEU A 75 10.36 -13.27 -2.47
N ALA A 76 11.70 -13.23 -2.53
CA ALA A 76 12.51 -14.08 -3.40
C ALA A 76 12.25 -15.58 -3.15
N ALA A 77 12.08 -15.96 -1.87
CA ALA A 77 11.73 -17.32 -1.49
C ALA A 77 10.32 -17.74 -1.97
N ILE A 78 9.41 -16.79 -2.18
CA ILE A 78 8.03 -17.03 -2.66
C ILE A 78 7.98 -17.11 -4.19
N ILE A 79 8.63 -16.18 -4.89
CA ILE A 79 8.61 -16.12 -6.37
C ILE A 79 9.47 -17.22 -7.01
N GLY A 80 10.53 -17.66 -6.33
CA GLY A 80 11.51 -18.60 -6.86
C GLY A 80 12.29 -18.06 -8.08
N ASP A 81 13.03 -18.96 -8.75
CA ASP A 81 13.95 -18.65 -9.86
C ASP A 81 13.24 -18.48 -11.24
N ALA A 82 11.92 -18.34 -11.24
CA ALA A 82 11.11 -18.45 -12.45
C ALA A 82 10.94 -17.11 -13.17
N ARG A 83 11.98 -16.61 -13.87
CA ARG A 83 11.91 -15.51 -14.88
C ARG A 83 11.05 -14.28 -14.47
N SER A 84 10.91 -14.03 -13.17
CA SER A 84 10.05 -12.98 -12.62
C SER A 84 10.78 -11.64 -12.71
N ILE A 85 10.03 -10.55 -12.85
CA ILE A 85 10.61 -9.21 -13.00
C ILE A 85 10.07 -8.33 -11.88
N LEU A 86 10.92 -7.99 -10.92
CA LEU A 86 10.57 -7.08 -9.84
C LEU A 86 10.62 -5.66 -10.40
N VAL A 87 9.46 -5.00 -10.48
CA VAL A 87 9.38 -3.60 -10.90
C VAL A 87 9.28 -2.74 -9.66
N LEU A 88 10.15 -1.75 -9.54
CA LEU A 88 10.20 -0.87 -8.39
C LEU A 88 10.14 0.58 -8.85
N ASP A 89 9.55 1.46 -8.03
CA ASP A 89 9.74 2.89 -8.21
C ASP A 89 11.15 3.31 -7.72
N ASN A 90 11.46 4.60 -7.83
CA ASN A 90 12.74 5.15 -7.37
C ASN A 90 12.71 5.63 -5.91
N ALA A 91 11.92 5.00 -5.03
CA ALA A 91 11.94 5.34 -3.61
C ALA A 91 13.36 5.16 -3.04
N PRO A 92 13.83 6.04 -2.13
CA PRO A 92 15.18 5.97 -1.59
C PRO A 92 15.52 4.63 -0.91
N ILE A 93 14.51 3.90 -0.44
CA ILE A 93 14.66 2.58 0.19
C ILE A 93 15.03 1.48 -0.82
N HIS A 94 14.78 1.67 -2.12
CA HIS A 94 15.14 0.69 -3.17
C HIS A 94 16.58 0.84 -3.65
N ASN A 95 17.26 1.93 -3.28
CA ASN A 95 18.62 2.23 -3.74
C ASN A 95 19.62 1.17 -3.31
N GLY A 96 20.19 0.47 -4.29
CA GLY A 96 21.22 -0.56 -4.11
C GLY A 96 20.68 -2.00 -4.10
N ILE A 97 19.36 -2.19 -4.10
CA ILE A 97 18.77 -3.53 -3.94
C ILE A 97 19.19 -4.51 -5.04
N ALA A 98 19.30 -4.03 -6.28
CA ALA A 98 19.71 -4.85 -7.43
C ALA A 98 21.17 -5.33 -7.34
N ALA A 99 22.02 -4.63 -6.58
CA ALA A 99 23.38 -5.08 -6.31
C ALA A 99 23.44 -6.09 -5.16
N VAL A 100 22.47 -6.06 -4.24
CA VAL A 100 22.37 -7.01 -3.12
C VAL A 100 21.84 -8.37 -3.60
N TYR A 101 20.89 -8.37 -4.54
CA TYR A 101 20.27 -9.59 -5.10
C TYR A 101 20.47 -9.66 -6.62
N PRO A 102 21.71 -9.89 -7.11
CA PRO A 102 22.01 -9.88 -8.55
C PRO A 102 21.35 -11.01 -9.35
N GLU A 103 20.88 -12.05 -8.67
CA GLU A 103 20.11 -13.16 -9.24
C GLU A 103 18.67 -12.78 -9.60
N LEU A 104 18.13 -11.72 -9.00
CA LEU A 104 16.78 -11.24 -9.27
C LEU A 104 16.77 -10.20 -10.40
N ASN A 105 15.73 -10.22 -11.24
CA ASN A 105 15.60 -9.29 -12.35
C ASN A 105 14.82 -8.04 -11.92
N PHE A 106 15.54 -7.00 -11.53
CA PHE A 106 14.94 -5.70 -11.19
C PHE A 106 14.77 -4.80 -12.41
N LYS A 107 13.65 -4.08 -12.46
CA LYS A 107 13.40 -2.93 -13.34
C LYS A 107 12.95 -1.76 -12.50
N PHE A 108 13.49 -0.59 -12.78
CA PHE A 108 13.09 0.64 -12.12
C PHE A 108 12.25 1.49 -13.06
N LEU A 109 11.12 1.98 -12.56
CA LEU A 109 10.29 2.91 -13.30
C LEU A 109 11.03 4.24 -13.52
N PRO A 110 10.73 4.98 -14.59
CA PRO A 110 11.25 6.34 -14.73
C PRO A 110 10.84 7.23 -13.55
N PRO A 111 11.64 8.23 -13.16
CA PRO A 111 11.27 9.18 -12.12
C PRO A 111 9.91 9.83 -12.38
N TYR A 112 9.16 10.09 -11.30
CA TYR A 112 7.86 10.77 -11.35
C TYR A 112 6.82 10.14 -12.29
N SER A 113 6.88 8.81 -12.51
CA SER A 113 5.96 8.09 -13.38
C SER A 113 5.00 7.14 -12.63
N PRO A 114 4.21 7.64 -11.65
CA PRO A 114 3.30 6.79 -10.88
C PRO A 114 2.19 6.17 -11.75
N CYS A 115 1.85 6.78 -12.89
CA CYS A 115 0.91 6.20 -13.87
C CYS A 115 1.41 4.91 -14.52
N LEU A 116 2.71 4.62 -14.41
CA LEU A 116 3.32 3.37 -14.87
C LEU A 116 3.43 2.32 -13.76
N ASN A 117 2.96 2.62 -12.55
CA ASN A 117 3.00 1.72 -11.40
C ASN A 117 1.58 1.20 -11.06
N PRO A 118 1.23 -0.05 -11.41
CA PRO A 118 -0.12 -0.57 -11.18
C PRO A 118 -0.49 -0.67 -9.69
N ILE A 119 0.48 -0.71 -8.77
CA ILE A 119 0.20 -0.73 -7.34
C ILE A 119 -0.44 0.56 -6.82
N GLU A 120 -0.21 1.71 -7.47
CA GLU A 120 -0.75 3.00 -7.01
C GLU A 120 -2.28 3.01 -7.02
N ASN A 121 -2.87 2.42 -8.06
CA ASN A 121 -4.31 2.28 -8.16
C ASN A 121 -4.85 1.17 -7.24
N CYS A 122 -4.13 0.05 -7.14
CA CYS A 122 -4.47 -1.01 -6.17
C CYS A 122 -4.47 -0.47 -4.73
N PHE A 123 -3.50 0.40 -4.42
CA PHE A 123 -3.39 1.07 -3.15
C PHE A 123 -4.56 2.01 -2.87
N SER A 124 -5.06 2.68 -3.90
CA SER A 124 -6.23 3.53 -3.77
C SER A 124 -7.47 2.74 -3.37
N VAL A 125 -7.65 1.52 -3.91
CA VAL A 125 -8.69 0.56 -3.48
C VAL A 125 -8.48 0.15 -2.03
N PHE A 126 -7.30 -0.36 -1.69
CA PHE A 126 -6.93 -0.74 -0.32
C PHE A 126 -7.22 0.38 0.70
N LYS A 127 -6.74 1.61 0.42
CA LYS A 127 -6.95 2.78 1.28
C LYS A 127 -8.42 3.12 1.45
N SER A 128 -9.27 2.89 0.45
CA SER A 128 -10.70 3.16 0.53
C SER A 128 -11.39 2.24 1.57
N TYR A 129 -11.03 0.95 1.54
CA TYR A 129 -11.51 -0.06 2.49
C TYR A 129 -10.96 0.17 3.90
N LEU A 130 -9.65 0.45 4.01
CA LEU A 130 -9.03 0.80 5.29
C LEU A 130 -9.70 2.05 5.92
N LYS A 131 -9.93 3.11 5.13
CA LYS A 131 -10.64 4.31 5.62
C LYS A 131 -12.05 3.99 6.12
N GLN A 132 -12.76 3.06 5.48
CA GLN A 132 -14.09 2.63 5.91
C GLN A 132 -14.03 1.90 7.25
N TYR A 133 -13.09 0.95 7.40
CA TYR A 133 -12.85 0.25 8.65
C TYR A 133 -12.49 1.22 9.78
N LEU A 134 -11.50 2.09 9.55
CA LEU A 134 -11.04 3.07 10.53
C LEU A 134 -12.11 4.09 10.89
N HIS A 135 -13.07 4.37 10.02
CA HIS A 135 -14.21 5.21 10.35
C HIS A 135 -15.13 4.52 11.38
N ARG A 136 -15.41 3.22 11.18
CA ARG A 136 -16.23 2.42 12.10
C ARG A 136 -15.58 2.23 13.47
N GLU A 137 -14.27 1.97 13.51
CA GLU A 137 -13.55 1.76 14.78
C GLU A 137 -13.16 3.06 15.49
N ALA A 138 -13.34 4.22 14.86
CA ALA A 138 -12.94 5.51 15.43
C ALA A 138 -13.50 5.76 16.85
N PRO A 139 -14.78 5.44 17.16
CA PRO A 139 -15.32 5.63 18.51
C PRO A 139 -14.66 4.76 19.58
N ARG A 140 -14.16 3.56 19.20
CA ARG A 140 -13.47 2.64 20.12
C ARG A 140 -12.04 3.06 20.45
N CYS A 141 -11.39 3.83 19.57
CA CYS A 141 -10.02 4.27 19.75
C CYS A 141 -9.89 5.42 20.79
N ASN A 142 -10.16 5.15 22.07
CA ASN A 142 -10.08 6.11 23.16
C ASN A 142 -9.53 5.50 24.45
N ALA A 143 -9.10 6.35 25.39
CA ALA A 143 -8.46 5.92 26.64
C ALA A 143 -9.38 5.13 27.58
N ALA A 144 -10.70 5.39 27.56
CA ALA A 144 -11.66 4.64 28.38
C ALA A 144 -11.79 3.20 27.88
N HIS A 145 -11.89 3.00 26.56
CA HIS A 145 -11.94 1.67 25.97
C HIS A 145 -10.63 0.90 26.16
N ALA A 146 -9.47 1.57 25.99
CA ALA A 146 -8.18 0.95 26.27
C ALA A 146 -8.07 0.43 27.72
N ARG A 147 -8.56 1.22 28.70
CA ARG A 147 -8.64 0.79 30.10
C ARG A 147 -9.60 -0.39 30.31
N GLN A 148 -10.74 -0.41 29.62
CA GLN A 148 -11.70 -1.53 29.68
C GLN A 148 -11.08 -2.83 29.14
N GLU A 149 -10.29 -2.74 28.07
CA GLU A 149 -9.58 -3.88 27.48
C GLU A 149 -8.28 -4.23 28.21
N GLY A 150 -7.88 -3.47 29.24
CA GLY A 150 -6.66 -3.72 30.02
C GLY A 150 -5.36 -3.47 29.25
N VAL A 151 -5.41 -2.71 28.16
CA VAL A 151 -4.27 -2.41 27.28
C VAL A 151 -3.90 -0.94 27.31
N THR A 152 -2.68 -0.61 26.85
CA THR A 152 -2.31 0.79 26.64
C THR A 152 -3.07 1.36 25.43
N LEU A 153 -3.29 2.68 25.41
CA LEU A 153 -3.91 3.32 24.26
C LEU A 153 -3.11 3.09 22.97
N ASN A 154 -1.78 2.99 23.04
CA ASN A 154 -0.95 2.71 21.87
C ASN A 154 -1.13 1.28 21.37
N ALA A 155 -1.20 0.29 22.27
CA ALA A 155 -1.45 -1.09 21.90
C ALA A 155 -2.83 -1.26 21.24
N LEU A 156 -3.87 -0.60 21.77
CA LEU A 156 -5.20 -0.59 21.14
C LEU A 156 -5.15 0.01 19.73
N ARG A 157 -4.41 1.10 19.56
CA ARG A 157 -4.24 1.78 18.27
C ARG A 157 -3.55 0.90 17.23
N GLU A 158 -2.47 0.23 17.64
CA GLU A 158 -1.72 -0.70 16.80
C GLU A 158 -2.61 -1.87 16.39
N ASN A 159 -3.37 -2.45 17.33
CA ASN A 159 -4.32 -3.51 17.04
C ASN A 159 -5.39 -3.09 16.02
N ILE A 160 -6.03 -1.93 16.21
CA ILE A 160 -7.04 -1.41 15.27
C ILE A 160 -6.44 -1.22 13.87
N LEU A 161 -5.20 -0.72 13.78
CA LEU A 161 -4.53 -0.54 12.49
C LEU A 161 -4.23 -1.89 11.84
N GLN A 162 -3.67 -2.84 12.60
CA GLN A 162 -3.35 -4.18 12.09
C GLN A 162 -4.60 -4.89 11.56
N VAL A 163 -5.67 -4.97 12.37
CA VAL A 163 -6.93 -5.59 11.95
C VAL A 163 -7.55 -4.85 10.76
N GLY A 164 -7.41 -3.51 10.71
CA GLY A 164 -7.86 -2.71 9.58
C GLY A 164 -7.12 -3.02 8.29
N VAL A 165 -5.81 -3.29 8.36
CA VAL A 165 -5.00 -3.72 7.21
C VAL A 165 -5.43 -5.10 6.76
N GLU A 166 -5.52 -6.06 7.67
CA GLU A 166 -5.97 -7.43 7.38
C GLU A 166 -7.38 -7.45 6.78
N PHE A 167 -8.27 -6.56 7.23
CA PHE A 167 -9.59 -6.37 6.63
C PHE A 167 -9.55 -5.78 5.20
N ALA A 168 -8.59 -4.89 4.93
CA ALA A 168 -8.52 -4.17 3.66
C ALA A 168 -7.70 -4.90 2.59
N LEU A 169 -6.71 -5.72 2.96
CA LEU A 169 -5.86 -6.46 2.01
C LEU A 169 -6.66 -7.31 1.01
N PRO A 170 -7.72 -8.06 1.40
CA PRO A 170 -8.54 -8.82 0.46
C PRO A 170 -9.27 -7.98 -0.60
N SER A 171 -9.33 -6.65 -0.46
CA SER A 171 -9.90 -5.77 -1.50
C SER A 171 -9.02 -5.63 -2.74
N VAL A 172 -7.73 -5.95 -2.63
CA VAL A 172 -6.79 -5.98 -3.76
C VAL A 172 -6.79 -7.39 -4.35
N THR A 173 -7.87 -7.69 -5.07
CA THR A 173 -8.06 -9.00 -5.71
C THR A 173 -7.22 -9.13 -6.98
N GLU A 174 -7.06 -10.36 -7.48
CA GLU A 174 -6.50 -10.64 -8.81
C GLU A 174 -7.18 -9.78 -9.89
N HIS A 175 -8.51 -9.70 -9.87
CA HIS A 175 -9.26 -8.89 -10.83
C HIS A 175 -8.88 -7.41 -10.76
N VAL A 176 -8.80 -6.82 -9.56
CA VAL A 176 -8.38 -5.42 -9.38
C VAL A 176 -6.98 -5.22 -9.91
N VAL A 177 -6.06 -6.14 -9.60
CA VAL A 177 -4.68 -6.04 -10.05
C VAL A 177 -4.58 -6.15 -11.58
N SER A 178 -5.23 -7.14 -12.20
CA SER A 178 -5.25 -7.31 -13.67
C SER A 178 -5.86 -6.11 -14.40
N GLN A 179 -6.95 -5.52 -13.88
CA GLN A 179 -7.51 -4.28 -14.45
C GLN A 179 -6.49 -3.12 -14.41
N ASN A 180 -5.71 -3.01 -13.33
CA ASN A 180 -4.69 -1.98 -13.20
C ASN A 180 -3.48 -2.23 -14.11
N TYR A 181 -3.06 -3.48 -14.32
CA TYR A 181 -2.07 -3.82 -15.34
C TYR A 181 -2.52 -3.41 -16.73
N ASN A 182 -3.76 -3.73 -17.11
CA ASN A 182 -4.33 -3.32 -18.39
C ASN A 182 -4.36 -1.79 -18.54
N HIS A 183 -4.71 -1.08 -17.48
CA HIS A 183 -4.71 0.39 -17.48
C HIS A 183 -3.28 0.96 -17.64
N VAL A 184 -2.29 0.43 -16.93
CA VAL A 184 -0.88 0.84 -17.11
C VAL A 184 -0.39 0.57 -18.53
N ASN A 185 -0.78 -0.57 -19.12
CA ASN A 185 -0.41 -0.93 -20.49
C ASN A 185 -0.91 0.09 -21.53
N THR A 186 -2.02 0.79 -21.29
CA THR A 186 -2.47 1.86 -22.21
C THR A 186 -1.50 3.04 -22.23
N TYR A 187 -0.88 3.35 -21.09
CA TYR A 187 0.12 4.41 -20.99
C TYR A 187 1.47 3.97 -21.55
N LEU A 188 1.87 2.71 -21.36
CA LEU A 188 3.15 2.20 -21.89
C LEU A 188 3.24 2.34 -23.41
N VAL A 189 2.16 2.01 -24.13
CA VAL A 189 2.10 2.18 -25.59
C VAL A 189 2.27 3.64 -25.97
N GLN A 190 1.55 4.55 -25.30
CA GLN A 190 1.65 5.99 -25.54
C GLN A 190 3.04 6.55 -25.25
N CYS A 191 3.69 6.08 -24.18
CA CYS A 191 5.07 6.44 -23.82
C CYS A 191 6.08 5.99 -24.89
N ILE A 192 5.96 4.75 -25.40
CA ILE A 192 6.82 4.23 -26.47
C ILE A 192 6.69 5.09 -27.73
N GLU A 193 5.47 5.51 -28.04
CA GLU A 193 5.16 6.39 -29.18
C GLU A 193 5.46 7.88 -28.90
N ARG A 194 6.00 8.22 -27.73
CA ARG A 194 6.30 9.60 -27.29
C ARG A 194 5.09 10.54 -27.34
N ARG A 195 3.89 10.01 -27.12
CA ARG A 195 2.67 10.81 -26.97
C ARG A 195 2.61 11.41 -25.57
N ASP A 196 1.92 12.54 -25.44
CA ASP A 196 1.60 13.11 -24.13
C ASP A 196 0.50 12.25 -23.48
N ILE A 197 0.78 11.73 -22.28
CA ILE A 197 -0.08 10.83 -21.52
C ILE A 197 -1.04 11.57 -20.58
N PHE A 198 -0.95 12.90 -20.51
CA PHE A 198 -1.78 13.75 -19.64
C PHE A 198 -2.80 14.61 -20.41
N ASN A 199 -2.89 14.46 -21.74
CA ASN A 199 -3.86 15.17 -22.59
C ASN A 199 -5.18 14.42 -22.75
#